data_AF-A0A444XAC5-F1
#
_entry.id   AF-A0A444XAC5-F1
#
_cell.length_a   1.000
_cell.length_b   1.000
_cell.length_c   1.000
_cell.angle_alpha   90.00
_cell.angle_beta   90.00
_cell.angle_gamma   90.00
#
_symmetry.space_group_name_H-M   'P 1'
#
loop_
_entity.id
_entity.type
_entity.pdbx_description
1 polymer ?
#
loop_
_entity_poly.entity_id
_entity_poly.type
_entity_poly.pdbx_seq_one_letter_code
_entity_poly.pdbx_strand_id
1 'polypeptide(L)'
;MAVRQGNSEGVTVSQVKEKGSTGACLFDLFCSETPSLNSQSQRSQWLPHVTPQERLDNLMRQAGNRFCADCGSSDPKWASSSLGVFICIQCSGIHRSLGVHISKVLSLKLDDWTDEQVDELVKLGGNTVINKRYEACVPSNIKKPKPHSSIEERADYIRRKYELLQFLDTEKNLQCSFPPSPQRYLTCSPSNAASCGFQMDKRHYEKQTTKARIGTALRHSWGRKESEHKISKKSTSLAGMVQFVGLIKVNVVKGTNLAVRDVVTSDPYVMLSLGHQSVKTRVIKNNLNPVWNESLMLSIPEHVPPLKVVVYDKDTFSTDDFMGEAEIDIQPLVTAAKAYEKSSINESMQLGKWVASGENTLVKDGIITLEEGKVKQEIQLRLQKVERGVLDIELECLPLTQ
;
A
#
# COMPACT_ATOMS: atom_id res chain seq x y z
N MET A 1 19.33 26.55 -79.93
CA MET A 1 20.72 26.92 -79.57
C MET A 1 21.04 26.12 -78.30
N ALA A 2 21.66 24.94 -78.37
CA ALA A 2 23.10 24.69 -78.60
C ALA A 2 23.92 25.43 -77.51
N VAL A 3 24.76 24.85 -76.66
CA VAL A 3 25.78 23.77 -76.73
C VAL A 3 26.09 23.42 -75.24
N ARG A 4 26.09 22.17 -74.73
CA ARG A 4 27.03 21.02 -74.86
C ARG A 4 28.45 21.23 -74.28
N GLN A 5 28.99 20.11 -73.77
CA GLN A 5 30.38 19.78 -73.36
C GLN A 5 30.78 20.16 -71.91
N GLY A 6 31.37 19.27 -71.10
CA GLY A 6 31.87 17.89 -71.27
C GLY A 6 32.81 17.60 -70.09
N ASN A 7 32.64 16.48 -69.36
CA ASN A 7 33.43 15.22 -69.45
C ASN A 7 34.91 15.37 -69.02
N SER A 8 35.62 14.44 -68.38
CA SER A 8 35.48 13.05 -67.91
C SER A 8 36.87 12.69 -67.32
N GLU A 9 37.05 11.85 -66.30
CA GLU A 9 37.36 10.40 -66.28
C GLU A 9 37.97 10.16 -64.87
N GLY A 10 37.81 9.09 -64.09
CA GLY A 10 37.47 7.70 -64.37
C GLY A 10 38.65 6.79 -64.00
N VAL A 11 38.67 6.18 -62.80
CA VAL A 11 39.38 4.90 -62.53
C VAL A 11 38.61 4.06 -61.49
N THR A 12 38.69 2.75 -61.67
CA THR A 12 37.76 1.64 -61.42
C THR A 12 38.14 0.69 -60.27
N VAL A 13 37.11 0.11 -59.61
CA VAL A 13 36.88 -1.34 -59.27
C VAL A 13 37.91 -2.01 -58.31
N SER A 14 37.59 -2.67 -57.18
CA SER A 14 36.72 -3.84 -57.02
C SER A 14 36.51 -4.25 -55.54
N GLN A 15 35.40 -4.93 -55.28
CA GLN A 15 35.00 -5.65 -54.06
C GLN A 15 35.89 -6.85 -53.70
N VAL A 16 35.97 -7.21 -52.40
CA VAL A 16 35.81 -8.59 -51.90
C VAL A 16 35.09 -8.60 -50.53
N LYS A 17 34.28 -9.65 -50.36
CA LYS A 17 33.31 -10.05 -49.33
C LYS A 17 33.91 -10.55 -47.99
N GLU A 18 33.05 -10.53 -46.97
CA GLU A 18 32.69 -11.61 -46.01
C GLU A 18 32.89 -11.42 -44.48
N LYS A 19 31.72 -11.39 -43.80
CA LYS A 19 31.29 -12.07 -42.55
C LYS A 19 32.14 -12.03 -41.26
N GLY A 20 31.52 -11.45 -40.22
CA GLY A 20 30.99 -12.24 -39.09
C GLY A 20 31.75 -12.19 -37.76
N SER A 21 30.94 -12.13 -36.68
CA SER A 21 31.22 -12.55 -35.29
C SER A 21 31.51 -11.46 -34.24
N THR A 22 30.44 -11.10 -33.53
CA THR A 22 30.31 -11.07 -32.05
C THR A 22 31.53 -10.62 -31.23
N GLY A 23 31.52 -9.36 -30.79
CA GLY A 23 32.34 -8.90 -29.67
C GLY A 23 31.79 -9.45 -28.36
N ALA A 24 32.38 -10.56 -27.89
CA ALA A 24 32.23 -11.01 -26.52
C ALA A 24 32.84 -9.97 -25.58
N CYS A 25 32.09 -9.60 -24.55
CA CYS A 25 32.51 -8.69 -23.49
C CYS A 25 33.70 -9.31 -22.74
N LEU A 26 34.59 -8.45 -22.26
CA LEU A 26 35.85 -8.72 -21.55
C LEU A 26 35.71 -9.54 -20.23
N PHE A 27 34.54 -10.15 -20.00
CA PHE A 27 34.16 -10.92 -18.82
C PHE A 27 34.42 -12.43 -18.98
N ASP A 28 34.56 -12.94 -20.22
CA ASP A 28 34.72 -14.38 -20.50
C ASP A 28 36.17 -14.91 -20.44
N LEU A 29 37.14 -14.07 -20.05
CA LEU A 29 38.58 -14.42 -20.07
C LEU A 29 39.18 -14.79 -18.69
N PHE A 30 38.37 -14.93 -17.64
CA PHE A 30 38.85 -15.33 -16.30
C PHE A 30 38.28 -16.66 -15.77
N CYS A 31 37.49 -17.38 -16.55
CA CYS A 31 36.97 -18.69 -16.17
C CYS A 31 37.78 -19.84 -16.80
N SER A 32 39.07 -19.90 -16.49
CA SER A 32 39.87 -21.10 -16.73
C SER A 32 40.91 -21.22 -15.64
N GLU A 33 40.56 -21.95 -14.57
CA GLU A 33 41.42 -22.91 -13.87
C GLU A 33 40.75 -23.35 -12.57
N THR A 34 40.39 -24.64 -12.49
CA THR A 34 40.19 -25.31 -11.21
C THR A 34 41.50 -25.98 -10.81
N PRO A 35 41.80 -26.00 -9.50
CA PRO A 35 41.95 -27.30 -8.87
C PRO A 35 41.06 -27.44 -7.64
N SER A 36 40.59 -28.67 -7.47
CA SER A 36 39.81 -29.18 -6.35
C SER A 36 40.51 -29.06 -5.00
N LEU A 37 39.84 -28.49 -3.99
CA LEU A 37 39.83 -29.03 -2.62
C LEU A 37 38.64 -28.49 -1.81
N ASN A 38 38.08 -29.36 -0.99
CA ASN A 38 36.93 -29.23 -0.11
C ASN A 38 36.99 -28.06 0.90
N SER A 39 35.98 -27.19 0.93
CA SER A 39 35.26 -26.80 2.16
C SER A 39 34.03 -25.94 1.83
N GLN A 40 32.87 -26.35 2.33
CA GLN A 40 31.56 -25.86 1.91
C GLN A 40 31.06 -24.63 2.70
N SER A 41 31.93 -23.83 3.32
CA SER A 41 31.49 -22.72 4.21
C SER A 41 32.05 -21.33 3.91
N GLN A 42 32.69 -21.09 2.76
CA GLN A 42 33.30 -19.78 2.45
C GLN A 42 33.02 -19.26 1.03
N ARG A 43 31.93 -19.69 0.38
CA ARG A 43 31.59 -19.21 -0.99
C ARG A 43 30.62 -18.03 -1.02
N SER A 44 30.24 -17.46 0.12
CA SER A 44 29.14 -16.49 0.23
C SER A 44 29.53 -15.02 0.12
N GLN A 45 30.82 -14.68 -0.08
CA GLN A 45 31.29 -13.32 0.23
C GLN A 45 31.69 -12.42 -0.96
N TRP A 46 31.47 -12.83 -2.21
CA TRP A 46 31.88 -12.04 -3.39
C TRP A 46 30.90 -12.15 -4.58
N LEU A 47 29.60 -12.10 -4.33
CA LEU A 47 28.61 -11.75 -5.34
C LEU A 47 28.11 -10.34 -5.00
N PRO A 48 27.99 -9.40 -5.97
CA PRO A 48 27.33 -8.13 -5.71
C PRO A 48 25.94 -8.40 -5.16
N HIS A 49 25.67 -8.01 -3.92
CA HIS A 49 24.32 -8.08 -3.37
C HIS A 49 23.47 -7.10 -4.16
N VAL A 50 22.60 -7.63 -5.03
CA VAL A 50 21.63 -6.83 -5.79
C VAL A 50 20.70 -6.17 -4.78
N THR A 51 20.62 -4.85 -4.81
CA THR A 51 19.82 -4.07 -3.86
C THR A 51 18.31 -4.38 -4.03
N PRO A 52 17.48 -4.19 -2.99
CA PRO A 52 16.02 -4.24 -3.13
C PRO A 52 15.51 -3.37 -4.27
N GLN A 53 16.08 -2.17 -4.43
CA GLN A 53 15.70 -1.22 -5.48
C GLN A 53 15.99 -1.77 -6.89
N GLU A 54 17.16 -2.35 -7.12
CA GLU A 54 17.52 -2.94 -8.42
C GLU A 54 16.60 -4.12 -8.79
N ARG A 55 16.23 -4.97 -7.82
CA ARG A 55 15.27 -6.06 -8.03
C ARG A 55 13.88 -5.53 -8.36
N LEU A 56 13.43 -4.49 -7.65
CA LEU A 56 12.15 -3.84 -7.90
C LEU A 56 12.11 -3.22 -9.31
N ASP A 57 13.16 -2.50 -9.70
CA ASP A 57 13.29 -1.90 -11.04
C ASP A 57 13.26 -2.95 -12.14
N ASN A 58 13.94 -4.09 -11.94
CA ASN A 58 13.90 -5.22 -12.87
C ASN A 58 12.48 -5.79 -13.00
N LEU A 59 11.73 -5.89 -11.89
CA LEU A 59 10.35 -6.36 -11.91
C LEU A 59 9.43 -5.36 -12.63
N MET A 60 9.61 -4.05 -12.41
CA MET A 60 8.83 -2.99 -13.08
C MET A 60 8.99 -2.98 -14.61
N ARG A 61 10.17 -3.37 -15.12
CA ARG A 61 10.41 -3.45 -16.57
C ARG A 61 9.64 -4.57 -17.28
N GLN A 62 9.08 -5.53 -16.55
CA GLN A 62 8.26 -6.59 -17.14
C GLN A 62 7.00 -5.99 -17.81
N ALA A 63 6.64 -6.52 -18.97
CA ALA A 63 5.63 -5.91 -19.84
C ALA A 63 4.28 -5.65 -19.16
N GLY A 64 3.83 -6.55 -18.28
CA GLY A 64 2.56 -6.40 -17.54
C GLY A 64 2.61 -5.35 -16.42
N ASN A 65 3.78 -5.08 -15.87
CA ASN A 65 3.96 -4.16 -14.73
C ASN A 65 4.05 -2.69 -15.19
N ARG A 66 4.19 -2.44 -16.50
CA ARG A 66 4.14 -1.09 -17.09
C ARG A 66 2.74 -0.49 -17.14
N PHE A 67 1.72 -1.25 -16.76
CA PHE A 67 0.33 -0.80 -16.72
C PHE A 67 -0.30 -1.19 -15.40
N CYS A 68 -1.10 -0.30 -14.83
CA CYS A 68 -1.87 -0.52 -13.63
C CYS A 68 -2.69 -1.83 -13.73
N ALA A 69 -2.58 -2.66 -12.70
CA ALA A 69 -3.23 -3.96 -12.64
C ALA A 69 -4.75 -3.86 -12.81
N ASP A 70 -5.39 -2.77 -12.38
CA ASP A 70 -6.86 -2.70 -12.27
C ASP A 70 -7.50 -1.88 -13.37
N CYS A 71 -6.91 -0.75 -13.78
CA CYS A 71 -7.49 0.14 -14.79
C CYS A 71 -6.67 0.26 -16.09
N GLY A 72 -5.46 -0.31 -16.13
CA GLY A 72 -4.58 -0.26 -17.29
C GLY A 72 -3.90 1.10 -17.55
N SER A 73 -3.95 2.05 -16.61
CA SER A 73 -3.20 3.31 -16.69
C SER A 73 -1.69 3.01 -16.79
N SER A 74 -0.98 3.72 -17.67
CA SER A 74 0.45 3.52 -17.88
C SER A 74 1.28 3.93 -16.68
N ASP A 75 2.46 3.32 -16.56
CA ASP A 75 3.54 3.70 -15.62
C ASP A 75 3.06 3.80 -14.15
N PRO A 76 2.55 2.70 -13.57
CA PRO A 76 2.09 2.68 -12.19
C PRO A 76 3.24 3.04 -11.23
N LYS A 77 2.98 3.98 -10.31
CA LYS A 77 3.95 4.48 -9.31
C LYS A 77 3.81 3.83 -7.94
N TRP A 78 2.83 2.94 -7.79
CA TRP A 78 2.50 2.28 -6.54
C TRP A 78 2.49 0.77 -6.74
N ALA A 79 2.68 0.04 -5.64
CA ALA A 79 2.49 -1.39 -5.61
C ALA A 79 1.74 -1.82 -4.34
N SER A 80 1.05 -2.95 -4.43
CA SER A 80 0.57 -3.70 -3.28
C SER A 80 1.53 -4.87 -3.05
N SER A 81 2.32 -4.81 -1.98
CA SER A 81 3.30 -5.87 -1.68
C SER A 81 2.63 -7.19 -1.33
N SER A 82 1.51 -7.14 -0.61
CA SER A 82 0.74 -8.34 -0.22
C SER A 82 0.03 -9.02 -1.39
N LEU A 83 -0.37 -8.26 -2.42
CA LEU A 83 -1.07 -8.78 -3.60
C LEU A 83 -0.15 -9.02 -4.79
N GLY A 84 1.05 -8.43 -4.81
CA GLY A 84 1.99 -8.57 -5.91
C GLY A 84 1.61 -7.78 -7.15
N VAL A 85 0.97 -6.63 -6.99
CA VAL A 85 0.47 -5.81 -8.13
C VAL A 85 1.04 -4.41 -8.13
N PHE A 86 1.32 -3.88 -9.31
CA PHE A 86 1.63 -2.48 -9.58
C PHE A 86 0.37 -1.74 -10.03
N ILE A 87 0.07 -0.63 -9.37
CA ILE A 87 -1.18 0.11 -9.52
C ILE A 87 -0.91 1.62 -9.67
N CYS A 88 -1.81 2.33 -10.36
CA CYS A 88 -1.73 3.78 -10.43
C CYS A 88 -2.21 4.42 -9.13
N ILE A 89 -1.97 5.73 -8.96
CA ILE A 89 -2.36 6.46 -7.75
C ILE A 89 -3.86 6.42 -7.43
N GLN A 90 -4.72 6.52 -8.44
CA GLN A 90 -6.16 6.46 -8.22
C GLN A 90 -6.60 5.08 -7.72
N CYS A 91 -6.02 4.00 -8.27
CA CYS A 91 -6.29 2.63 -7.79
C CYS A 91 -5.64 2.38 -6.42
N SER A 92 -4.47 2.98 -6.15
CA SER A 92 -3.79 2.85 -4.86
C SER A 92 -4.60 3.46 -3.71
N GLY A 93 -5.27 4.60 -3.94
CA GLY A 93 -6.24 5.16 -2.98
C GLY A 93 -7.39 4.20 -2.64
N ILE A 94 -7.94 3.51 -3.64
CA ILE A 94 -8.99 2.49 -3.44
C ILE A 94 -8.43 1.29 -2.66
N HIS A 95 -7.24 0.80 -3.03
CA HIS A 95 -6.57 -0.29 -2.33
C HIS A 95 -6.34 0.02 -0.84
N ARG A 96 -6.02 1.27 -0.48
CA ARG A 96 -5.92 1.71 0.92
C ARG A 96 -7.26 1.55 1.66
N SER A 97 -8.38 1.79 0.99
CA SER A 97 -9.72 1.63 1.57
C SER A 97 -10.14 0.18 1.82
N LEU A 98 -9.44 -0.81 1.22
CA LEU A 98 -9.67 -2.24 1.48
C LEU A 98 -9.12 -2.68 2.85
N GLY A 99 -8.16 -1.92 3.38
CA GLY A 99 -7.46 -2.25 4.63
C GLY A 99 -6.24 -3.16 4.43
N VAL A 100 -5.33 -3.10 5.40
CA VAL A 100 -3.99 -3.74 5.36
C VAL A 100 -4.01 -5.27 5.37
N HIS A 101 -5.13 -5.88 5.78
CA HIS A 101 -5.33 -7.33 5.75
C HIS A 101 -5.57 -7.86 4.32
N ILE A 102 -5.92 -6.98 3.38
CA ILE A 102 -6.10 -7.30 1.95
C ILE A 102 -4.94 -6.74 1.15
N SER A 103 -4.68 -5.43 1.25
CA SER A 103 -3.70 -4.74 0.41
C SER A 103 -2.76 -3.87 1.22
N LYS A 104 -1.46 -4.16 1.16
CA LYS A 104 -0.39 -3.33 1.72
C LYS A 104 0.21 -2.43 0.63
N VAL A 105 -0.21 -1.17 0.60
CA VAL A 105 0.13 -0.21 -0.47
C VAL A 105 1.41 0.57 -0.14
N LEU A 106 2.39 0.50 -1.03
CA LEU A 106 3.69 1.19 -0.97
C LEU A 106 3.97 1.93 -2.29
N SER A 107 4.64 3.08 -2.20
CA SER A 107 5.16 3.83 -3.33
C SER A 107 6.46 3.22 -3.83
N LEU A 108 6.64 3.15 -5.15
CA LEU A 108 7.85 2.59 -5.77
C LEU A 108 9.09 3.50 -5.63
N LYS A 109 8.89 4.78 -5.29
CA LYS A 109 9.96 5.78 -5.20
C LYS A 109 10.03 6.49 -3.85
N LEU A 110 8.93 6.54 -3.13
CA LEU A 110 8.79 7.42 -1.95
C LEU A 110 8.84 6.67 -0.62
N ASP A 111 8.68 5.35 -0.65
CA ASP A 111 8.77 4.48 0.52
C ASP A 111 10.06 3.65 0.45
N ASP A 112 10.63 3.34 1.61
CA ASP A 112 11.75 2.42 1.72
C ASP A 112 11.26 0.97 1.55
N TRP A 113 11.98 0.19 0.73
CA TRP A 113 11.67 -1.20 0.44
C TRP A 113 12.64 -2.14 1.14
N THR A 114 12.12 -3.06 1.93
CA THR A 114 12.92 -4.13 2.53
C THR A 114 13.11 -5.29 1.56
N ASP A 115 14.17 -6.09 1.75
CA ASP A 115 14.42 -7.31 1.00
C ASP A 115 13.19 -8.23 0.98
N GLU A 116 12.54 -8.43 2.13
CA GLU A 116 11.37 -9.31 2.27
C GLU A 116 10.19 -8.83 1.44
N GLN A 117 9.94 -7.51 1.42
CA GLN A 117 8.85 -6.93 0.64
C GLN A 117 9.07 -7.13 -0.86
N VAL A 118 10.31 -6.94 -1.33
CA VAL A 118 10.65 -7.13 -2.75
C VAL A 118 10.59 -8.62 -3.12
N ASP A 119 11.06 -9.51 -2.24
CA ASP A 119 11.01 -10.95 -2.48
C ASP A 119 9.57 -11.49 -2.53
N GLU A 120 8.67 -10.99 -1.68
CA GLU A 120 7.24 -11.30 -1.78
C GLU A 120 6.66 -10.85 -3.13
N LEU A 121 6.97 -9.63 -3.56
CA LEU A 121 6.51 -9.06 -4.81
C LEU A 121 7.00 -9.87 -6.03
N VAL A 122 8.29 -10.23 -6.04
CA VAL A 122 8.92 -11.07 -7.08
C VAL A 122 8.30 -12.46 -7.09
N LYS A 123 8.10 -13.07 -5.92
CA LYS A 123 7.46 -14.40 -5.77
C LYS A 123 6.04 -14.43 -6.34
N LEU A 124 5.30 -13.33 -6.21
CA LEU A 124 3.93 -13.21 -6.73
C LEU A 124 3.88 -12.96 -8.25
N GLY A 125 4.99 -12.55 -8.87
CA GLY A 125 5.15 -12.51 -10.32
C GLY A 125 4.51 -11.32 -11.03
N GLY A 126 4.03 -10.32 -10.29
CA GLY A 126 3.52 -9.06 -10.85
C GLY A 126 2.15 -9.15 -11.53
N ASN A 127 1.79 -8.09 -12.23
CA ASN A 127 0.47 -7.84 -12.79
C ASN A 127 0.00 -8.91 -13.77
N THR A 128 0.89 -9.45 -14.60
CA THR A 128 0.52 -10.49 -15.56
C THR A 128 0.03 -11.74 -14.85
N VAL A 129 0.77 -12.19 -13.83
CA VAL A 129 0.44 -13.41 -13.07
C VAL A 129 -0.80 -13.17 -12.21
N ILE A 130 -0.86 -12.04 -11.52
CA ILE A 130 -1.97 -11.71 -10.62
C ILE A 130 -3.27 -11.45 -11.39
N ASN A 131 -3.25 -10.72 -12.50
CA ASN A 131 -4.46 -10.55 -13.32
C ASN A 131 -4.93 -11.89 -13.90
N LYS A 132 -4.02 -12.78 -14.32
CA LYS A 132 -4.41 -14.12 -14.78
C LYS A 132 -5.12 -14.93 -13.68
N ARG A 133 -4.81 -14.68 -12.41
CA ARG A 133 -5.42 -15.36 -11.26
C ARG A 133 -6.72 -14.71 -10.78
N TYR A 134 -6.70 -13.39 -10.63
CA TYR A 134 -7.80 -12.60 -10.06
C TYR A 134 -8.72 -11.97 -11.11
N GLU A 135 -8.47 -12.19 -12.39
CA GLU A 135 -9.37 -11.84 -13.51
C GLU A 135 -9.61 -13.08 -14.39
N ALA A 136 -9.43 -14.29 -13.84
CA ALA A 136 -9.55 -15.54 -14.58
C ALA A 136 -10.95 -15.74 -15.16
N CYS A 137 -11.98 -15.35 -14.38
CA CYS A 137 -13.39 -15.56 -14.68
C CYS A 137 -14.18 -14.26 -14.52
N VAL A 138 -13.84 -13.20 -15.27
CA VAL A 138 -14.62 -11.95 -15.25
C VAL A 138 -15.96 -12.17 -15.98
N PRO A 139 -17.12 -11.98 -15.32
CA PRO A 139 -18.42 -12.12 -15.96
C PRO A 139 -18.61 -11.14 -17.12
N SER A 140 -19.33 -11.55 -18.17
CA SER A 140 -19.50 -10.74 -19.40
C SER A 140 -20.19 -9.38 -19.16
N ASN A 141 -21.00 -9.27 -18.10
CA ASN A 141 -21.67 -8.03 -17.70
C ASN A 141 -20.76 -7.07 -16.90
N ILE A 142 -19.56 -7.49 -16.52
CA ILE A 142 -18.59 -6.68 -15.79
C ILE A 142 -17.41 -6.39 -16.72
N LYS A 143 -17.11 -5.11 -16.91
CA LYS A 143 -15.96 -4.67 -17.71
C LYS A 143 -14.87 -4.16 -16.80
N LYS A 144 -13.63 -4.49 -17.14
CA LYS A 144 -12.46 -3.91 -16.50
C LYS A 144 -12.45 -2.38 -16.73
N PRO A 145 -12.29 -1.57 -15.67
CA PRO A 145 -12.30 -0.11 -15.80
C PRO A 145 -11.13 0.37 -16.66
N LYS A 146 -11.28 1.56 -17.23
CA LYS A 146 -10.26 2.23 -18.05
C LYS A 146 -9.54 3.33 -17.26
N PRO A 147 -8.44 3.89 -17.79
CA PRO A 147 -7.71 5.00 -17.13
C PRO A 147 -8.53 6.29 -16.98
N HIS A 148 -9.69 6.39 -17.64
CA HIS A 148 -10.64 7.51 -17.51
C HIS A 148 -11.96 7.09 -16.85
N SER A 149 -12.10 5.81 -16.45
CA SER A 149 -13.25 5.35 -15.67
C SER A 149 -13.33 6.09 -14.35
N SER A 150 -14.57 6.32 -13.89
CA SER A 150 -14.83 7.00 -12.64
C SER A 150 -14.26 6.22 -11.45
N ILE A 151 -14.10 6.88 -10.31
CA ILE A 151 -13.59 6.21 -9.11
C ILE A 151 -14.58 5.13 -8.66
N GLU A 152 -15.89 5.36 -8.83
CA GLU A 152 -16.95 4.41 -8.52
C GLU A 152 -16.80 3.12 -9.29
N GLU A 153 -16.65 3.20 -10.62
CA GLU A 153 -16.42 2.03 -11.48
C GLU A 153 -15.14 1.28 -11.07
N ARG A 154 -14.07 2.01 -10.75
CA ARG A 154 -12.81 1.40 -10.32
C ARG A 154 -12.94 0.68 -9.00
N ALA A 155 -13.57 1.29 -8.00
CA ALA A 155 -13.67 0.69 -6.69
C ALA A 155 -14.64 -0.49 -6.66
N ASP A 156 -15.72 -0.41 -7.43
CA ASP A 156 -16.65 -1.50 -7.66
C ASP A 156 -15.91 -2.73 -8.24
N TYR A 157 -15.05 -2.52 -9.24
CA TYR A 157 -14.22 -3.57 -9.82
C TYR A 157 -13.14 -4.10 -8.86
N ILE A 158 -12.39 -3.21 -8.21
CA ILE A 158 -11.29 -3.57 -7.30
C ILE A 158 -11.78 -4.36 -6.09
N ARG A 159 -12.92 -3.99 -5.49
CA ARG A 159 -13.52 -4.77 -4.39
C ARG A 159 -13.95 -6.15 -4.85
N ARG A 160 -14.60 -6.27 -6.01
CA ARG A 160 -14.94 -7.59 -6.57
C ARG A 160 -13.71 -8.45 -6.82
N LYS A 161 -12.64 -7.83 -7.30
CA LYS A 161 -11.38 -8.49 -7.62
C LYS A 161 -10.67 -9.03 -6.38
N TYR A 162 -10.47 -8.22 -5.34
CA TYR A 162 -9.58 -8.58 -4.22
C TYR A 162 -10.28 -8.84 -2.88
N GLU A 163 -11.40 -8.16 -2.60
CA GLU A 163 -12.15 -8.34 -1.35
C GLU A 163 -13.15 -9.49 -1.48
N LEU A 164 -13.93 -9.51 -2.56
CA LEU A 164 -14.94 -10.55 -2.79
C LEU A 164 -14.39 -11.75 -3.57
N LEU A 165 -13.19 -11.63 -4.16
CA LEU A 165 -12.55 -12.65 -4.99
C LEU A 165 -13.45 -13.21 -6.11
N GLN A 166 -14.36 -12.38 -6.62
CA GLN A 166 -15.47 -12.80 -7.48
C GLN A 166 -15.02 -13.35 -8.83
N PHE A 167 -13.84 -12.94 -9.32
CA PHE A 167 -13.32 -13.32 -10.63
C PHE A 167 -12.26 -14.43 -10.56
N LEU A 168 -12.00 -14.97 -9.37
CA LEU A 168 -11.04 -16.03 -9.16
C LEU A 168 -11.59 -17.35 -9.74
N ASP A 169 -10.72 -18.14 -10.37
CA ASP A 169 -11.08 -19.47 -10.87
C ASP A 169 -11.09 -20.48 -9.71
N THR A 170 -12.29 -20.84 -9.25
CA THR A 170 -12.49 -21.79 -8.14
C THR A 170 -12.11 -23.23 -8.53
N GLU A 171 -12.10 -23.59 -9.82
CA GLU A 171 -11.86 -24.97 -10.25
C GLU A 171 -10.38 -25.39 -10.20
N LYS A 172 -9.44 -24.43 -10.28
CA LYS A 172 -7.99 -24.73 -10.21
C LYS A 172 -7.42 -24.88 -8.79
N ASN A 173 -8.20 -24.65 -7.73
CA ASN A 173 -7.76 -24.82 -6.33
C ASN A 173 -8.19 -26.16 -5.70
N LEU A 174 -8.87 -27.05 -6.43
CA LEU A 174 -9.29 -28.37 -5.91
C LEU A 174 -8.31 -29.51 -6.20
N GLN A 175 -7.14 -29.25 -6.79
CA GLN A 175 -6.17 -30.31 -7.11
C GLN A 175 -4.93 -30.23 -6.21
N CYS A 176 -5.11 -30.70 -4.97
CA CYS A 176 -4.03 -31.19 -4.11
C CYS A 176 -4.00 -32.72 -4.14
N SER A 177 -2.79 -33.26 -4.23
CA SER A 177 -2.47 -34.68 -4.42
C SER A 177 -2.92 -35.57 -3.26
N PHE A 178 -3.96 -36.37 -3.48
CA PHE A 178 -4.09 -37.68 -2.86
C PHE A 178 -4.40 -38.71 -3.95
N PRO A 179 -3.63 -39.80 -4.09
CA PRO A 179 -3.93 -40.85 -5.05
C PRO A 179 -5.17 -41.64 -4.60
N PRO A 180 -6.09 -42.02 -5.51
CA PRO A 180 -7.21 -42.88 -5.18
C PRO A 180 -6.74 -44.34 -5.10
N SER A 181 -6.93 -44.97 -3.94
CA SER A 181 -6.80 -46.43 -3.79
C SER A 181 -8.02 -47.15 -4.41
N PRO A 182 -7.86 -48.38 -4.95
CA PRO A 182 -8.87 -48.99 -5.82
C PRO A 182 -10.01 -49.69 -5.08
N GLN A 183 -11.22 -49.39 -5.54
CA GLN A 183 -12.48 -50.16 -5.55
C GLN A 183 -12.62 -51.41 -4.66
N ARG A 184 -13.74 -51.48 -3.92
CA ARG A 184 -14.67 -52.63 -4.03
C ARG A 184 -16.12 -52.16 -4.08
N TYR A 185 -16.79 -52.68 -5.10
CA TYR A 185 -18.19 -52.57 -5.45
C TYR A 185 -19.11 -53.05 -4.32
N LEU A 186 -20.31 -52.46 -4.20
CA LEU A 186 -21.60 -53.16 -4.40
C LEU A 186 -22.79 -52.18 -4.29
N THR A 187 -23.73 -52.42 -5.19
CA THR A 187 -25.02 -51.77 -5.45
C THR A 187 -26.09 -52.08 -4.39
N CYS A 188 -26.98 -51.12 -4.09
CA CYS A 188 -28.43 -51.19 -4.38
C CYS A 188 -29.25 -50.14 -3.60
N SER A 189 -30.34 -49.72 -4.24
CA SER A 189 -31.31 -48.70 -3.82
C SER A 189 -32.38 -49.26 -2.84
N PRO A 190 -33.53 -48.60 -2.58
CA PRO A 190 -33.91 -48.11 -1.24
C PRO A 190 -35.16 -48.80 -0.64
N SER A 191 -35.30 -48.81 0.69
CA SER A 191 -36.61 -49.05 1.32
C SER A 191 -36.67 -48.69 2.81
N ASN A 192 -37.65 -47.83 3.11
CA ASN A 192 -38.56 -47.77 4.27
C ASN A 192 -38.18 -48.34 5.65
N ALA A 193 -38.29 -47.42 6.62
CA ALA A 193 -39.12 -47.48 7.83
C ALA A 193 -38.76 -48.39 9.03
N ALA A 194 -39.06 -47.78 10.20
CA ALA A 194 -39.44 -48.37 11.49
C ALA A 194 -38.34 -48.64 12.55
N SER A 195 -38.37 -47.74 13.54
CA SER A 195 -38.36 -47.96 15.00
C SER A 195 -37.99 -49.34 15.58
N CYS A 196 -36.99 -49.33 16.48
CA CYS A 196 -36.94 -49.92 17.83
C CYS A 196 -35.51 -49.63 18.34
N GLY A 197 -35.21 -49.25 19.59
CA GLY A 197 -35.79 -49.63 20.87
C GLY A 197 -34.84 -50.62 21.55
N PHE A 198 -34.15 -50.15 22.61
CA PHE A 198 -33.47 -50.86 23.73
C PHE A 198 -31.94 -50.70 23.91
N GLN A 199 -31.60 -50.02 25.04
CA GLN A 199 -30.77 -50.42 26.20
C GLN A 199 -29.72 -51.54 26.02
N MET A 200 -28.62 -51.66 26.77
CA MET A 200 -27.93 -50.95 27.87
C MET A 200 -26.56 -51.63 28.01
N ASP A 201 -25.53 -50.93 28.50
CA ASP A 201 -24.70 -51.31 29.68
C ASP A 201 -23.41 -50.49 29.71
N LYS A 202 -23.28 -49.52 30.63
CA LYS A 202 -22.74 -49.65 32.00
C LYS A 202 -21.26 -50.07 32.04
N ARG A 203 -20.41 -49.10 32.40
CA ARG A 203 -19.50 -49.28 33.55
C ARG A 203 -19.22 -47.95 34.25
N HIS A 204 -19.34 -48.02 35.56
CA HIS A 204 -19.40 -46.95 36.57
C HIS A 204 -18.08 -46.97 37.36
N TYR A 205 -17.52 -45.82 37.73
CA TYR A 205 -16.92 -45.66 39.06
C TYR A 205 -17.04 -44.18 39.50
N GLU A 206 -17.28 -44.01 40.80
CA GLU A 206 -17.96 -42.93 41.52
C GLU A 206 -16.94 -42.25 42.48
N LYS A 207 -17.00 -40.96 42.86
CA LYS A 207 -17.76 -40.38 44.01
C LYS A 207 -17.39 -38.89 44.17
N GLN A 208 -18.34 -37.94 44.20
CA GLN A 208 -19.10 -37.34 45.35
C GLN A 208 -18.50 -35.99 45.82
N THR A 209 -19.21 -34.97 46.32
CA THR A 209 -20.63 -34.61 46.59
C THR A 209 -20.67 -33.10 46.97
N THR A 210 -21.69 -32.30 46.61
CA THR A 210 -22.85 -31.81 47.43
C THR A 210 -23.26 -30.46 46.79
N LYS A 211 -24.51 -29.94 46.70
CA LYS A 211 -25.80 -30.10 47.40
C LYS A 211 -26.95 -29.52 46.52
N ALA A 212 -28.17 -30.00 46.79
CA ALA A 212 -29.54 -29.77 46.25
C ALA A 212 -29.96 -28.30 45.97
N ARG A 213 -30.64 -27.97 44.84
CA ARG A 213 -32.07 -28.11 44.39
C ARG A 213 -33.08 -27.13 45.03
N ILE A 214 -33.87 -26.44 44.18
CA ILE A 214 -35.35 -26.31 44.18
C ILE A 214 -35.80 -25.88 42.77
N GLY A 215 -36.83 -26.55 42.22
CA GLY A 215 -37.44 -26.29 40.90
C GLY A 215 -38.41 -25.09 40.92
N THR A 216 -38.86 -24.55 39.79
CA THR A 216 -40.02 -25.07 39.03
C THR A 216 -40.03 -24.53 37.58
N ALA A 217 -40.66 -25.28 36.69
CA ALA A 217 -40.96 -24.89 35.32
C ALA A 217 -42.39 -24.33 35.21
N LEU A 218 -42.62 -23.32 34.36
CA LEU A 218 -43.90 -23.09 33.69
C LEU A 218 -43.65 -22.54 32.27
N ARG A 219 -44.52 -22.96 31.35
CA ARG A 219 -44.47 -22.87 29.89
C ARG A 219 -45.60 -21.95 29.39
N HIS A 220 -45.34 -21.25 28.28
CA HIS A 220 -46.29 -20.68 27.28
C HIS A 220 -47.24 -19.57 27.77
N SER A 221 -47.64 -18.53 27.03
CA SER A 221 -47.39 -17.96 25.68
C SER A 221 -48.25 -16.64 25.62
N TRP A 222 -48.28 -15.97 24.45
CA TRP A 222 -49.20 -14.87 24.02
C TRP A 222 -48.79 -13.46 24.49
N GLY A 223 -48.51 -12.43 23.66
CA GLY A 223 -48.68 -12.23 22.22
C GLY A 223 -49.49 -10.94 21.94
N ARG A 224 -48.83 -9.89 21.40
CA ARG A 224 -49.32 -8.77 20.54
C ARG A 224 -48.18 -7.71 20.47
N LYS A 225 -47.45 -7.47 19.36
CA LYS A 225 -47.78 -6.89 18.03
C LYS A 225 -48.36 -5.48 18.19
N GLU A 226 -47.65 -4.39 17.86
CA GLU A 226 -47.30 -3.79 16.54
C GLU A 226 -46.25 -2.68 16.80
N SER A 227 -45.44 -2.14 15.89
CA SER A 227 -45.54 -1.96 14.43
C SER A 227 -44.12 -1.81 13.84
N GLU A 228 -44.01 -2.21 12.59
CA GLU A 228 -42.81 -2.27 11.77
C GLU A 228 -42.31 -0.88 11.35
N HIS A 229 -41.00 -0.66 11.34
CA HIS A 229 -40.27 -0.02 10.23
C HIS A 229 -38.91 -0.70 10.10
N LYS A 230 -38.86 -1.65 9.17
CA LYS A 230 -37.71 -2.51 8.86
C LYS A 230 -36.80 -1.76 7.88
N ILE A 231 -35.89 -0.92 8.39
CA ILE A 231 -34.77 -0.44 7.56
C ILE A 231 -33.72 -1.55 7.55
N SER A 232 -33.79 -2.37 6.50
CA SER A 232 -32.70 -3.26 6.10
C SER A 232 -31.45 -2.40 5.90
N LYS A 233 -30.47 -2.50 6.82
CA LYS A 233 -29.16 -1.89 6.65
C LYS A 233 -28.45 -2.60 5.50
N LYS A 234 -28.72 -2.15 4.27
CA LYS A 234 -27.79 -2.35 3.15
C LYS A 234 -26.51 -1.61 3.52
N SER A 235 -25.44 -2.38 3.74
CA SER A 235 -24.08 -1.87 3.70
C SER A 235 -23.92 -1.10 2.38
N THR A 236 -23.93 0.23 2.48
CA THR A 236 -23.70 1.14 1.37
C THR A 236 -22.42 1.89 1.69
N SER A 237 -21.27 1.20 1.61
CA SER A 237 -19.94 1.81 1.72
C SER A 237 -19.51 2.45 0.39
N LEU A 238 -20.41 3.21 -0.22
CA LEU A 238 -20.13 4.06 -1.39
C LEU A 238 -19.80 5.51 -1.00
N ALA A 239 -20.05 5.92 0.26
CA ALA A 239 -19.87 7.29 0.74
C ALA A 239 -18.41 7.73 0.99
N GLY A 240 -17.42 7.14 0.30
CA GLY A 240 -16.00 7.34 0.66
C GLY A 240 -15.02 7.27 -0.50
N MET A 241 -15.45 7.49 -1.74
CA MET A 241 -14.54 7.57 -2.88
C MET A 241 -14.06 9.00 -3.04
N VAL A 242 -13.12 9.39 -2.17
CA VAL A 242 -12.55 10.72 -2.18
C VAL A 242 -11.60 10.84 -3.38
N GLN A 243 -11.87 11.76 -4.31
CA GLN A 243 -10.91 12.12 -5.36
C GLN A 243 -9.70 12.75 -4.68
N PHE A 244 -8.50 12.31 -5.07
CA PHE A 244 -7.25 12.88 -4.58
C PHE A 244 -6.62 13.74 -5.68
N VAL A 245 -6.07 14.89 -5.30
CA VAL A 245 -5.42 15.88 -6.20
C VAL A 245 -3.90 15.85 -6.11
N GLY A 246 -3.33 15.13 -5.14
CA GLY A 246 -1.90 15.07 -4.89
C GLY A 246 -1.56 14.13 -3.74
N LEU A 247 -0.27 14.06 -3.42
CA LEU A 247 0.24 13.52 -2.17
C LEU A 247 0.96 14.63 -1.40
N ILE A 248 0.92 14.56 -0.09
CA ILE A 248 1.79 15.34 0.77
C ILE A 248 2.71 14.38 1.52
N LYS A 249 4.01 14.60 1.40
CA LYS A 249 5.02 13.97 2.23
C LYS A 249 5.28 14.90 3.40
N VAL A 250 5.10 14.37 4.61
CA VAL A 250 5.27 15.08 5.88
C VAL A 250 6.45 14.43 6.60
N ASN A 251 7.58 15.13 6.67
CA ASN A 251 8.73 14.72 7.47
C ASN A 251 8.58 15.29 8.88
N VAL A 252 8.31 14.43 9.85
CA VAL A 252 8.32 14.79 11.26
C VAL A 252 9.77 14.72 11.73
N VAL A 253 10.43 15.87 11.87
CA VAL A 253 11.88 15.96 12.14
C VAL A 253 12.14 15.66 13.61
N LYS A 254 11.65 16.53 14.50
CA LYS A 254 11.89 16.42 15.94
C LYS A 254 10.84 17.13 16.78
N GLY A 255 10.74 16.73 18.04
CA GLY A 255 10.07 17.45 19.10
C GLY A 255 11.08 18.13 20.00
N THR A 256 10.74 19.29 20.53
CA THR A 256 11.54 20.04 21.49
C THR A 256 10.72 20.36 22.73
N ASN A 257 11.25 19.99 23.89
CA ASN A 257 10.67 20.25 25.19
C ASN A 257 9.18 19.84 25.29
N LEU A 258 8.89 18.59 24.93
CA LEU A 258 7.54 18.02 25.00
C LEU A 258 7.07 17.86 26.45
N ALA A 259 5.76 17.74 26.61
CA ALA A 259 5.12 17.49 27.90
C ALA A 259 5.59 16.17 28.54
N VAL A 260 5.49 16.06 29.86
CA VAL A 260 5.74 14.82 30.61
C VAL A 260 4.39 14.21 30.94
N ARG A 261 4.20 12.95 30.59
CA ARG A 261 2.99 12.16 30.93
C ARG A 261 3.31 10.89 31.71
N ASP A 262 4.56 10.42 31.71
CA ASP A 262 5.07 9.48 32.71
C ASP A 262 5.61 10.18 33.97
N VAL A 263 6.33 9.43 34.82
CA VAL A 263 6.91 9.92 36.09
C VAL A 263 7.87 11.11 35.88
N VAL A 264 8.71 11.04 34.85
CA VAL A 264 9.77 12.05 34.58
C VAL A 264 9.92 12.39 33.10
N THR A 265 9.37 11.57 32.21
CA THR A 265 9.60 11.62 30.77
C THR A 265 8.32 11.20 30.04
N SER A 266 8.44 10.91 28.75
CA SER A 266 7.38 10.33 27.93
C SER A 266 8.01 9.48 26.82
N ASP A 267 7.19 8.61 26.24
CA ASP A 267 7.42 7.81 25.04
C ASP A 267 6.65 8.40 23.83
N PRO A 268 7.01 9.60 23.32
CA PRO A 268 6.18 10.31 22.36
C PRO A 268 6.15 9.68 20.96
N TYR A 269 4.98 9.78 20.32
CA TYR A 269 4.79 9.62 18.88
C TYR A 269 3.84 10.69 18.33
N VAL A 270 3.93 10.95 17.02
CA VAL A 270 3.10 11.93 16.33
C VAL A 270 2.08 11.21 15.46
N MET A 271 0.82 11.63 15.55
CA MET A 271 -0.30 11.20 14.73
C MET A 271 -0.65 12.34 13.76
N LEU A 272 -0.58 12.04 12.46
CA LEU A 272 -0.94 12.96 11.38
C LEU A 272 -2.28 12.53 10.80
N SER A 273 -3.22 13.47 10.68
CA SER A 273 -4.53 13.23 10.07
C SER A 273 -4.85 14.23 8.97
N LEU A 274 -5.26 13.72 7.80
CA LEU A 274 -5.74 14.52 6.68
C LEU A 274 -7.07 13.93 6.17
N GLY A 275 -8.17 14.59 6.52
CA GLY A 275 -9.51 14.08 6.26
C GLY A 275 -9.76 12.76 7.02
N HIS A 276 -9.97 11.68 6.28
CA HIS A 276 -10.19 10.34 6.85
C HIS A 276 -8.92 9.49 6.97
N GLN A 277 -7.78 9.99 6.49
CA GLN A 277 -6.50 9.28 6.59
C GLN A 277 -5.80 9.66 7.88
N SER A 278 -5.29 8.66 8.59
CA SER A 278 -4.41 8.86 9.74
C SER A 278 -3.19 7.96 9.62
N VAL A 279 -2.02 8.50 9.94
CA VAL A 279 -0.73 7.80 9.98
C VAL A 279 0.01 8.24 11.23
N LYS A 280 0.89 7.39 11.76
CA LYS A 280 1.65 7.69 12.98
C LYS A 280 3.13 7.41 12.78
N THR A 281 3.97 8.16 13.49
CA THR A 281 5.41 7.92 13.55
C THR A 281 5.73 6.70 14.41
N ARG A 282 7.00 6.27 14.42
CA ARG A 282 7.51 5.44 15.51
C ARG A 282 7.46 6.15 16.85
N VAL A 283 7.43 5.34 17.90
CA VAL A 283 7.53 5.77 19.29
C VAL A 283 9.01 5.90 19.67
N ILE A 284 9.40 7.03 20.27
CA ILE A 284 10.75 7.20 20.83
C ILE A 284 10.64 7.18 22.34
N LYS A 285 11.27 6.20 22.99
CA LYS A 285 11.11 5.99 24.43
C LYS A 285 11.89 6.98 25.27
N ASN A 286 11.31 7.36 26.40
CA ASN A 286 11.89 8.14 27.48
C ASN A 286 12.58 9.42 27.00
N ASN A 287 11.97 10.16 26.08
CA ASN A 287 12.59 11.33 25.47
C ASN A 287 11.61 12.48 25.20
N LEU A 288 11.82 13.61 25.86
CA LEU A 288 11.06 14.85 25.65
C LEU A 288 11.59 15.72 24.50
N ASN A 289 12.71 15.34 23.91
CA ASN A 289 13.31 15.96 22.73
C ASN A 289 13.57 14.91 21.63
N PRO A 290 12.53 14.17 21.21
CA PRO A 290 12.66 13.07 20.27
C PRO A 290 13.07 13.59 18.89
N VAL A 291 13.98 12.86 18.21
CA VAL A 291 14.32 13.09 16.80
C VAL A 291 13.77 11.91 16.00
N TRP A 292 12.63 12.12 15.33
CA TRP A 292 12.00 11.10 14.51
C TRP A 292 12.61 11.05 13.11
N ASN A 293 12.83 12.17 12.44
CA ASN A 293 13.24 12.19 11.01
C ASN A 293 12.45 11.15 10.19
N GLU A 294 11.13 11.13 10.39
CA GLU A 294 10.26 10.12 9.81
C GLU A 294 9.31 10.75 8.81
N SER A 295 9.42 10.30 7.57
CA SER A 295 8.60 10.77 6.46
C SER A 295 7.36 9.90 6.33
N LEU A 296 6.20 10.53 6.40
CA LEU A 296 4.89 9.90 6.28
C LEU A 296 4.13 10.54 5.12
N MET A 297 3.38 9.74 4.36
CA MET A 297 2.64 10.23 3.20
C MET A 297 1.13 10.13 3.38
N LEU A 298 0.43 11.19 2.98
CA LEU A 298 -1.02 11.28 2.98
C LEU A 298 -1.52 11.71 1.60
N SER A 299 -2.65 11.16 1.17
CA SER A 299 -3.27 11.54 -0.10
C SER A 299 -4.07 12.83 0.08
N ILE A 300 -3.83 13.85 -0.74
CA ILE A 300 -4.51 15.15 -0.63
C ILE A 300 -5.87 15.04 -1.32
N PRO A 301 -7.00 15.15 -0.61
CA PRO A 301 -8.34 15.09 -1.22
C PRO A 301 -8.66 16.35 -2.04
N GLU A 302 -9.68 16.28 -2.90
CA GLU A 302 -10.14 17.41 -3.73
C GLU A 302 -10.52 18.63 -2.90
N HIS A 303 -11.32 18.44 -1.85
CA HIS A 303 -11.54 19.44 -0.81
C HIS A 303 -10.45 19.31 0.24
N VAL A 304 -9.42 20.16 0.16
CA VAL A 304 -8.21 20.09 1.00
C VAL A 304 -8.54 20.49 2.45
N PRO A 305 -8.60 19.56 3.42
CA PRO A 305 -8.78 19.92 4.82
C PRO A 305 -7.44 20.34 5.44
N PRO A 306 -7.44 20.95 6.63
CA PRO A 306 -6.20 21.16 7.38
C PRO A 306 -5.55 19.82 7.76
N LEU A 307 -4.22 19.78 7.74
CA LEU A 307 -3.43 18.68 8.27
C LEU A 307 -3.39 18.80 9.80
N LYS A 308 -4.02 17.85 10.49
CA LYS A 308 -3.99 17.79 11.95
C LYS A 308 -2.77 17.02 12.42
N VAL A 309 -2.09 17.55 13.41
CA VAL A 309 -0.90 16.98 14.04
C VAL A 309 -1.19 16.84 15.53
N VAL A 310 -1.11 15.63 16.06
CA VAL A 310 -1.34 15.38 17.49
C VAL A 310 -0.19 14.55 18.05
N VAL A 311 0.31 14.92 19.21
CA VAL A 311 1.36 14.17 19.91
C VAL A 311 0.71 13.38 21.04
N TYR A 312 1.14 12.12 21.19
CA TYR A 312 0.68 11.23 22.25
C TYR A 312 1.88 10.56 22.94
N ASP A 313 1.69 10.22 24.21
CA ASP A 313 2.58 9.37 24.98
C ASP A 313 2.15 7.91 24.88
N LYS A 314 3.08 7.00 24.59
CA LYS A 314 2.76 5.59 24.39
C LYS A 314 2.75 4.82 25.70
N ASP A 315 1.56 4.41 26.12
CA ASP A 315 1.39 3.52 27.25
C ASP A 315 1.24 2.05 26.86
N THR A 316 1.73 1.16 27.73
CA THR A 316 1.63 -0.30 27.53
C THR A 316 0.33 -0.89 28.05
N PHE A 317 -0.25 -0.32 29.11
CA PHE A 317 -1.41 -0.89 29.82
C PHE A 317 -2.60 0.08 29.97
N SER A 318 -2.49 1.29 29.42
CA SER A 318 -3.51 2.35 29.42
C SER A 318 -3.72 2.90 28.01
N THR A 319 -4.71 3.78 27.87
CA THR A 319 -4.87 4.61 26.67
C THR A 319 -3.75 5.64 26.61
N ASP A 320 -3.12 5.78 25.45
CA ASP A 320 -2.05 6.74 25.18
C ASP A 320 -2.44 8.18 25.58
N ASP A 321 -1.60 8.84 26.38
CA ASP A 321 -1.88 10.16 26.95
C ASP A 321 -1.67 11.29 25.94
N PHE A 322 -2.55 12.28 25.93
CA PHE A 322 -2.47 13.41 25.01
C PHE A 322 -1.35 14.39 25.41
N MET A 323 -0.53 14.77 24.43
CA MET A 323 0.64 15.66 24.59
C MET A 323 0.59 16.92 23.71
N GLY A 324 -0.59 17.28 23.21
CA GLY A 324 -0.82 18.52 22.47
C GLY A 324 -1.14 18.32 20.98
N GLU A 325 -1.69 19.37 20.37
CA GLU A 325 -2.13 19.35 18.97
C GLU A 325 -1.77 20.61 18.21
N ALA A 326 -1.73 20.53 16.89
CA ALA A 326 -1.61 21.64 15.97
C ALA A 326 -2.38 21.34 14.68
N GLU A 327 -2.84 22.38 13.98
CA GLU A 327 -3.43 22.26 12.64
C GLU A 327 -2.63 23.11 11.66
N ILE A 328 -2.39 22.57 10.46
CA ILE A 328 -1.65 23.23 9.38
C ILE A 328 -2.57 23.34 8.17
N ASP A 329 -2.79 24.56 7.68
CA ASP A 329 -3.44 24.75 6.38
C ASP A 329 -2.43 24.44 5.25
N ILE A 330 -2.69 23.37 4.51
CA ILE A 330 -1.84 22.92 3.40
C ILE A 330 -2.32 23.43 2.03
N GLN A 331 -3.49 24.07 1.95
CA GLN A 331 -4.04 24.62 0.71
C GLN A 331 -3.07 25.55 -0.05
N PRO A 332 -2.23 26.37 0.61
CA PRO A 332 -1.25 27.23 -0.05
C PRO A 332 -0.14 26.42 -0.74
N LEU A 333 0.36 25.40 -0.05
CA LEU A 333 1.37 24.48 -0.58
C LEU A 333 0.83 23.75 -1.82
N VAL A 334 -0.43 23.30 -1.75
CA VAL A 334 -1.11 22.64 -2.87
C VAL A 334 -1.34 23.61 -4.03
N THR A 335 -1.71 24.86 -3.75
CA THR A 335 -1.89 25.90 -4.77
C THR A 335 -0.57 26.20 -5.48
N ALA A 336 0.52 26.34 -4.72
CA ALA A 336 1.86 26.52 -5.24
C ALA A 336 2.30 25.36 -6.14
N ALA A 337 2.09 24.11 -5.70
CA ALA A 337 2.40 22.92 -6.50
C ALA A 337 1.60 22.86 -7.81
N LYS A 338 0.29 23.13 -7.76
CA LYS A 338 -0.57 23.16 -8.95
C LYS A 338 -0.21 24.29 -9.92
N ALA A 339 0.21 25.44 -9.41
CA ALA A 339 0.68 26.54 -10.25
C ALA A 339 1.98 26.18 -10.96
N TYR A 340 2.91 25.52 -10.25
CA TYR A 340 4.16 25.04 -10.83
C TYR A 340 3.94 24.04 -11.96
N GLU A 341 3.06 23.05 -11.80
CA GLU A 341 2.77 22.08 -12.87
C GLU A 341 2.28 22.70 -14.18
N LYS A 342 1.55 23.82 -14.07
CA LYS A 342 1.00 24.53 -15.23
C LYS A 342 2.00 25.46 -15.89
N SER A 343 3.14 25.72 -15.25
CA SER A 343 4.10 26.74 -15.64
C SER A 343 5.43 26.08 -15.98
N SER A 344 5.86 26.10 -17.25
CA SER A 344 7.23 25.71 -17.64
C SER A 344 8.26 26.75 -17.18
N ILE A 345 8.38 27.00 -15.88
CA ILE A 345 9.25 28.03 -15.31
C ILE A 345 10.34 27.38 -14.46
N ASN A 346 11.59 27.64 -14.83
CA ASN A 346 12.82 27.12 -14.21
C ASN A 346 13.49 28.13 -13.26
N GLU A 347 12.75 28.84 -12.42
CA GLU A 347 13.36 29.72 -11.40
C GLU A 347 12.70 29.55 -10.04
N SER A 348 13.54 29.43 -9.01
CA SER A 348 13.17 29.39 -7.60
C SER A 348 12.49 30.71 -7.19
N MET A 349 11.17 30.69 -7.06
CA MET A 349 10.38 31.83 -6.62
C MET A 349 9.86 31.59 -5.21
N GLN A 350 9.98 32.58 -4.31
CA GLN A 350 9.29 32.56 -3.02
C GLN A 350 7.80 32.81 -3.26
N LEU A 351 6.97 31.78 -3.10
CA LEU A 351 5.55 31.81 -3.50
C LEU A 351 4.60 32.40 -2.44
N GLY A 352 5.10 32.79 -1.27
CA GLY A 352 4.33 33.55 -0.28
C GLY A 352 4.73 33.29 1.17
N LYS A 353 4.24 34.16 2.06
CA LYS A 353 4.36 34.09 3.52
C LYS A 353 3.01 33.64 4.08
N TRP A 354 2.98 32.65 4.98
CA TRP A 354 1.72 32.12 5.52
C TRP A 354 1.55 32.26 7.02
N VAL A 355 0.29 32.51 7.41
CA VAL A 355 -0.21 32.76 8.75
C VAL A 355 -1.19 31.63 9.11
N ALA A 356 -0.95 30.95 10.22
CA ALA A 356 -1.78 29.85 10.69
C ALA A 356 -3.23 30.28 10.93
N SER A 357 -4.17 29.36 10.68
CA SER A 357 -5.56 29.51 11.11
C SER A 357 -5.63 29.38 12.64
N GLY A 358 -5.98 30.46 13.32
CA GLY A 358 -6.13 30.51 14.78
C GLY A 358 -4.81 30.82 15.49
N GLU A 359 -4.81 31.91 16.24
CA GLU A 359 -3.65 32.59 16.81
C GLU A 359 -2.69 31.66 17.60
N ASN A 360 -1.38 31.83 17.39
CA ASN A 360 -0.23 31.31 18.17
C ASN A 360 0.34 29.89 17.94
N THR A 361 0.01 29.21 16.84
CA THR A 361 0.62 27.89 16.55
C THR A 361 2.00 27.96 15.86
N LEU A 362 2.32 29.01 15.10
CA LEU A 362 3.59 29.11 14.36
C LEU A 362 4.69 29.80 15.20
N VAL A 363 5.80 29.09 15.44
CA VAL A 363 6.99 29.65 16.13
C VAL A 363 7.97 30.27 15.11
N LYS A 364 7.97 29.78 13.87
CA LYS A 364 8.78 30.29 12.77
C LYS A 364 7.97 30.25 11.47
N ASP A 365 7.97 31.36 10.73
CA ASP A 365 7.30 31.46 9.43
C ASP A 365 7.89 30.43 8.46
N GLY A 366 7.07 29.48 7.99
CA GLY A 366 7.51 28.49 7.02
C GLY A 366 7.45 29.04 5.61
N ILE A 367 8.60 29.40 5.04
CA ILE A 367 8.73 29.85 3.66
C ILE A 367 8.54 28.64 2.74
N ILE A 368 7.66 28.76 1.75
CA ILE A 368 7.56 27.78 0.69
C ILE A 368 8.75 27.98 -0.25
N THR A 369 9.62 26.97 -0.34
CA THR A 369 10.78 26.95 -1.22
C THR A 369 10.51 26.02 -2.40
N LEU A 370 11.02 26.43 -3.57
CA LEU A 370 11.07 25.57 -4.74
C LEU A 370 12.51 25.11 -4.92
N GLU A 371 12.76 23.84 -4.61
CA GLU A 371 14.08 23.21 -4.76
C GLU A 371 13.95 22.01 -5.68
N GLU A 372 14.77 21.94 -6.74
CA GLU A 372 14.84 20.77 -7.63
C GLU A 372 13.48 20.36 -8.26
N GLY A 373 12.59 21.33 -8.48
CA GLY A 373 11.24 21.08 -8.99
C GLY A 373 10.25 20.52 -7.96
N LYS A 374 10.60 20.55 -6.67
CA LYS A 374 9.75 20.15 -5.54
C LYS A 374 9.34 21.38 -4.74
N VAL A 375 8.05 21.47 -4.43
CA VAL A 375 7.50 22.53 -3.57
C VAL A 375 7.57 22.04 -2.12
N LYS A 376 8.47 22.65 -1.34
CA LYS A 376 8.74 22.30 0.05
C LYS A 376 8.37 23.44 1.01
N GLN A 377 8.11 23.11 2.26
CA GLN A 377 7.88 24.09 3.33
C GLN A 377 8.36 23.53 4.66
N GLU A 378 9.26 24.25 5.33
CA GLU A 378 9.72 23.91 6.68
C GLU A 378 8.95 24.73 7.72
N ILE A 379 8.44 24.10 8.78
CA ILE A 379 7.56 24.75 9.76
C ILE A 379 7.97 24.34 11.18
N GLN A 380 7.94 25.32 12.10
CA GLN A 380 8.00 25.05 13.55
C GLN A 380 6.65 25.36 14.20
N LEU A 381 6.06 24.36 14.84
CA LEU A 381 4.73 24.41 15.43
C LEU A 381 4.81 24.34 16.96
N ARG A 382 4.24 25.32 17.65
CA ARG A 382 3.96 25.22 19.09
C ARG A 382 2.68 24.42 19.27
N LEU A 383 2.79 23.33 20.02
CA LEU A 383 1.64 22.50 20.36
C LEU A 383 0.66 23.27 21.26
N GLN A 384 -0.61 23.13 20.94
CA GLN A 384 -1.74 23.72 21.66
C GLN A 384 -2.33 22.70 22.64
N LYS A 385 -3.13 23.19 23.61
CA LYS A 385 -3.77 22.38 24.67
C LYS A 385 -2.76 21.57 25.50
N VAL A 386 -1.54 22.05 25.59
CA VAL A 386 -0.45 21.43 26.34
C VAL A 386 0.45 22.52 26.93
N GLU A 387 1.07 22.23 28.06
CA GLU A 387 1.91 23.19 28.79
C GLU A 387 3.24 23.53 28.09
N ARG A 388 3.74 22.62 27.24
CA ARG A 388 4.97 22.81 26.46
C ARG A 388 5.05 21.83 25.28
N GLY A 389 5.88 22.20 24.30
CA GLY A 389 6.21 21.33 23.16
C GLY A 389 6.22 22.12 21.87
N VAL A 390 7.30 21.93 21.10
CA VAL A 390 7.44 22.46 19.75
C VAL A 390 7.79 21.31 18.82
N LEU A 391 7.18 21.27 17.63
CA LEU A 391 7.50 20.31 16.57
C LEU A 391 8.16 21.02 15.40
N ASP A 392 9.21 20.40 14.86
CA ASP A 392 9.82 20.78 13.59
C ASP A 392 9.32 19.80 12.52
N ILE A 393 8.70 20.32 11.46
CA ILE A 393 8.06 19.53 10.40
C ILE A 393 8.46 20.11 9.04
N GLU A 394 8.73 19.23 8.07
CA GLU A 394 8.95 19.60 6.68
C GLU A 394 7.84 18.99 5.81
N LEU A 395 7.24 19.80 4.94
CA LEU A 395 6.18 19.40 4.03
C LEU A 395 6.71 19.43 2.61
N GLU A 396 6.41 18.41 1.82
CA GLU A 396 6.70 18.35 0.39
C GLU A 396 5.42 17.93 -0.35
N CYS A 397 4.96 18.77 -1.28
CA CYS A 397 3.79 18.44 -2.10
C CYS A 397 4.23 17.76 -3.39
N LEU A 398 3.66 16.58 -3.64
CA LEU A 398 3.94 15.74 -4.79
C LEU A 398 2.66 15.62 -5.62
N PRO A 399 2.55 16.33 -6.75
CA PRO A 399 1.32 16.31 -7.52
C PRO A 399 1.19 15.02 -8.35
N LEU A 400 -0.03 14.71 -8.80
CA LEU A 400 -0.38 13.42 -9.43
C LEU A 400 0.03 13.31 -10.90
N THR A 401 0.30 14.43 -11.55
CA THR A 401 0.67 14.50 -12.96
C THR A 401 2.19 14.50 -13.09
N GLN A 402 2.80 13.31 -13.00
CA GLN A 402 4.16 13.05 -13.49
C GLN A 402 4.14 12.01 -14.61
#